data_AF-A0A1T2KSX1-F1
#
_entry.id   AF-A0A1T2KSX1-F1
#
_cell.length_a   1.000
_cell.length_b   1.000
_cell.length_c   1.000
_cell.angle_alpha   90.00
_cell.angle_beta   90.00
_cell.angle_gamma   90.00
#
_symmetry.space_group_name_H-M   'P 1'
#
loop_
_entity.id
_entity.type
_entity.pdbx_description
1 polymer ?
#
loop_
_entity_poly.entity_id
_entity_poly.type
_entity_poly.pdbx_seq_one_letter_code
_entity_poly.pdbx_strand_id
1 'polypeptide(L)'
;MPRKILLPTIFIVLAYGFRASPDFKEIAAGVAIFLFGMLSLEQGFKAFTGGVLEKLLRKTTSSLWKSLGFGIVSTTIMQSSSLVSVITISFLSAGLITLTAGIGIIFGANIGTTTGAWLVAGFGLKVKISAYAMPMLVFGIILIFQKSKALSGIGYILAGLGFLFLGIHHMKVGFEAFKASIDLSQFAVTGYSGLFIFTGIGIFATVVMQSSHATLVLIITALAAQQISYENALALAIGANIGTTITAILGAMSANAQGKRLAGAHLIFNMTTGLIAIIFIYQLVEVVNNLSVYLGIRDDDYTLKLAVFHTVFNLIGILVMIPFINPLVKLLKRVLKEKKSVVDKPKYLTESAIDFPDTAAEAVLNETKHVYENALSIIVHGLGFKRSNVFSDENIEEIATSQKKITRLDIDSAYERSIKGIYSAIIQFISRASFSWEMEQSGELHHLRQANQYIVEAVKDVKHLQKNLMQYLLSNSDAMHEAYNKLRVQLAGILRELEEIRTSDPPDTDILSLDALQLVVEDSQNELNLWLTELILSGRITPEMGTSLMNDSAYARDVSNNLISAARTLFVATNRELTQAERSVSLDEKEIEQAAAE
;
A
#
# COMPACT_ATOMS: atom_id res chain seq x y z
N MET A 1 -1.68 25.46 2.86
CA MET A 1 -1.67 26.74 3.60
C MET A 1 -1.03 26.64 5.00
N PRO A 2 -1.36 25.69 5.89
CA PRO A 2 -0.77 25.66 7.26
C PRO A 2 0.75 25.38 7.30
N ARG A 3 1.30 24.58 6.36
CA ARG A 3 2.76 24.34 6.27
C ARG A 3 3.60 25.59 6.01
N LYS A 4 3.05 26.64 5.38
CA LYS A 4 3.80 27.86 5.03
C LYS A 4 4.02 28.82 6.22
N ILE A 5 3.16 28.77 7.23
CA ILE A 5 3.24 29.65 8.42
C ILE A 5 3.95 28.94 9.59
N LEU A 6 3.79 27.61 9.68
CA LEU A 6 4.37 26.81 10.76
C LEU A 6 5.91 26.91 10.80
N LEU A 7 6.57 26.80 9.64
CA LEU A 7 8.02 26.76 9.56
C LEU A 7 8.68 28.08 9.99
N PRO A 8 8.30 29.27 9.48
CA PRO A 8 8.80 30.54 9.99
C PRO A 8 8.58 30.72 11.49
N THR A 9 7.42 30.28 12.01
CA THR A 9 7.10 30.37 13.43
C THR A 9 8.05 29.51 14.27
N ILE A 10 8.32 28.27 13.86
CA ILE A 10 9.29 27.39 14.53
C ILE A 10 10.68 28.03 14.55
N PHE A 11 11.14 28.59 13.43
CA PHE A 11 12.44 29.27 13.37
C PHE A 11 12.52 30.48 14.29
N ILE A 12 11.47 31.30 14.37
CA ILE A 12 11.41 32.46 15.27
C ILE A 12 11.46 32.01 16.74
N VAL A 13 10.67 30.99 17.10
CA VAL A 13 10.64 30.45 18.47
C VAL A 13 12.01 29.86 18.85
N LEU A 14 12.64 29.09 17.95
CA LEU A 14 13.98 28.53 18.19
C LEU A 14 15.03 29.64 18.31
N ALA A 15 15.04 30.63 17.42
CA ALA A 15 15.99 31.75 17.47
C ALA A 15 15.85 32.54 18.79
N TYR A 16 14.62 32.79 19.23
CA TYR A 16 14.36 33.39 20.53
C TYR A 16 14.86 32.51 21.67
N GLY A 17 14.51 31.22 21.66
CA GLY A 17 14.91 30.25 22.69
C GLY A 17 16.44 30.11 22.81
N PHE A 18 17.15 30.05 21.68
CA PHE A 18 18.62 29.98 21.64
C PHE A 18 19.29 31.22 22.21
N ARG A 19 18.67 32.40 22.03
CA ARG A 19 19.13 33.64 22.64
C ARG A 19 18.79 33.68 24.13
N ALA A 20 17.63 33.17 24.52
CA ALA A 20 17.10 33.27 25.88
C ALA A 20 17.76 32.28 26.86
N SER A 21 18.15 31.08 26.41
CA SER A 21 18.71 30.04 27.28
C SER A 21 19.80 29.22 26.56
N PRO A 22 21.06 29.27 27.04
CA PRO A 22 22.13 28.38 26.59
C PRO A 22 21.79 26.89 26.77
N ASP A 23 21.09 26.57 27.87
CA ASP A 23 20.67 25.20 28.20
C ASP A 23 19.62 24.69 27.22
N PHE A 24 18.63 25.54 26.85
CA PHE A 24 17.66 25.20 25.82
C PHE A 24 18.33 24.93 24.46
N LYS A 25 19.34 25.72 24.11
CA LYS A 25 20.14 25.50 22.90
C LYS A 25 20.86 24.15 22.93
N GLU A 26 21.43 23.76 24.08
CA GLU A 26 22.09 22.46 24.26
C GLU A 26 21.10 21.29 24.12
N ILE A 27 19.93 21.38 24.77
CA ILE A 27 18.87 20.37 24.65
C ILE A 27 18.40 20.26 23.20
N ALA A 28 18.14 21.38 22.53
CA ALA A 28 17.69 21.40 21.14
C ALA A 28 18.75 20.82 20.17
N ALA A 29 20.03 21.10 20.41
CA ALA A 29 21.13 20.49 19.65
C ALA A 29 21.17 18.96 19.89
N GLY A 30 21.04 18.51 21.13
CA GLY A 30 20.94 17.09 21.47
C GLY A 30 19.77 16.39 20.78
N VAL A 31 18.59 17.03 20.73
CA VAL A 31 17.41 16.52 19.99
C VAL A 31 17.71 16.45 18.49
N ALA A 32 18.32 17.49 17.90
CA ALA A 32 18.65 17.50 16.47
C ALA A 32 19.65 16.38 16.10
N ILE A 33 20.69 16.19 16.90
CA ILE A 33 21.67 15.12 16.75
C ILE A 33 20.99 13.75 16.88
N PHE A 34 20.12 13.58 17.87
CA PHE A 34 19.35 12.36 18.06
C PHE A 34 18.47 12.04 16.86
N LEU A 35 17.72 13.02 16.36
CA LEU A 35 16.86 12.87 15.18
C LEU A 35 17.68 12.51 13.94
N PHE A 36 18.86 13.10 13.76
CA PHE A 36 19.78 12.72 12.68
C PHE A 36 20.28 11.27 12.82
N GLY A 37 20.53 10.82 14.05
CA GLY A 37 20.85 9.43 14.34
C GLY A 37 19.73 8.47 13.95
N MET A 38 18.48 8.81 14.27
CA MET A 38 17.30 8.05 13.88
C MET A 38 17.12 8.00 12.35
N LEU A 39 17.33 9.13 11.65
CA LEU A 39 17.27 9.16 10.17
C LEU A 39 18.36 8.28 9.54
N SER A 40 19.56 8.27 10.12
CA SER A 40 20.65 7.42 9.68
C SER A 40 20.33 5.94 9.92
N LEU A 41 19.74 5.58 11.07
CA LEU A 41 19.25 4.23 11.32
C LEU A 41 18.21 3.79 10.29
N GLU A 42 17.23 4.64 10.00
CA GLU A 42 16.20 4.38 8.99
C GLU A 42 16.83 4.11 7.61
N GLN A 43 17.80 4.93 7.20
CA GLN A 43 18.53 4.76 5.94
C GLN A 43 19.33 3.45 5.91
N GLY A 44 19.98 3.11 7.03
CA GLY A 44 20.73 1.88 7.19
C GLY A 44 19.85 0.65 7.02
N PHE A 45 18.69 0.62 7.68
CA PHE A 45 17.73 -0.47 7.50
C PHE A 45 17.16 -0.54 6.08
N LYS A 46 16.84 0.61 5.47
CA LYS A 46 16.38 0.67 4.06
C LYS A 46 17.36 0.00 3.09
N ALA A 47 18.67 0.12 3.33
CA ALA A 47 19.70 -0.51 2.50
C ALA A 47 19.63 -2.05 2.53
N PHE A 48 19.07 -2.66 3.58
CA PHE A 48 18.89 -4.11 3.71
C PHE A 48 17.50 -4.59 3.34
N THR A 49 16.49 -3.71 3.36
CA THR A 49 15.09 -4.09 3.17
C THR A 49 14.62 -4.03 1.72
N GLY A 50 15.45 -3.67 0.73
CA GLY A 50 15.08 -3.42 -0.68
C GLY A 50 14.13 -4.45 -1.32
N GLY A 51 12.81 -4.27 -1.17
CA GLY A 51 11.77 -5.21 -1.60
C GLY A 51 11.49 -6.38 -0.63
N VAL A 52 12.33 -6.61 0.37
CA VAL A 52 12.17 -7.70 1.35
C VAL A 52 10.97 -7.44 2.23
N LEU A 53 10.79 -6.21 2.70
CA LEU A 53 9.70 -5.87 3.60
C LEU A 53 8.36 -6.02 2.86
N GLU A 54 8.32 -5.60 1.61
CA GLU A 54 7.20 -5.71 0.68
C GLU A 54 6.82 -7.18 0.42
N LYS A 55 7.81 -8.03 0.12
CA LYS A 55 7.62 -9.48 -0.06
C LYS A 55 7.14 -10.17 1.23
N LEU A 56 7.69 -9.79 2.38
CA LEU A 56 7.32 -10.35 3.66
C LEU A 56 5.92 -9.92 4.09
N LEU A 57 5.51 -8.68 3.78
CA LEU A 57 4.19 -8.14 4.07
C LEU A 57 3.10 -8.93 3.32
N ARG A 58 3.33 -9.31 2.05
CA ARG A 58 2.42 -10.22 1.33
C ARG A 58 2.26 -11.58 2.02
N LYS A 59 3.35 -12.17 2.54
CA LYS A 59 3.31 -13.51 3.18
C LYS A 59 2.75 -13.48 4.62
N THR A 60 2.90 -12.37 5.34
CA THR A 60 2.60 -12.25 6.77
C THR A 60 1.24 -11.61 7.09
N THR A 61 0.40 -11.40 6.08
CA THR A 61 -0.94 -10.77 6.25
C THR A 61 -2.11 -11.76 6.17
N SER A 62 -1.83 -13.05 6.10
CA SER A 62 -2.84 -14.13 6.07
C SER A 62 -3.63 -14.33 7.37
N SER A 63 -3.16 -13.78 8.50
CA SER A 63 -3.91 -13.83 9.76
C SER A 63 -3.58 -12.62 10.64
N LEU A 64 -4.51 -12.27 11.53
CA LEU A 64 -4.34 -11.13 12.45
C LEU A 64 -3.06 -11.24 13.29
N TRP A 65 -2.74 -12.43 13.81
CA TRP A 65 -1.55 -12.63 14.65
C TRP A 65 -0.24 -12.49 13.88
N LYS A 66 -0.20 -12.96 12.62
CA LYS A 66 0.95 -12.73 11.74
C LYS A 66 1.11 -11.25 11.43
N SER A 67 0.00 -10.53 11.19
CA SER A 67 0.02 -9.07 10.98
C SER A 67 0.50 -8.32 12.22
N LEU A 68 0.03 -8.71 13.42
CA LEU A 68 0.50 -8.16 14.69
C LEU A 68 2.01 -8.39 14.86
N GLY A 69 2.47 -9.63 14.70
CA GLY A 69 3.88 -9.99 14.81
C GLY A 69 4.76 -9.22 13.80
N PHE A 70 4.28 -9.08 12.55
CA PHE A 70 4.96 -8.26 11.55
C PHE A 70 5.11 -6.81 11.99
N GLY A 71 4.06 -6.20 12.53
CA GLY A 71 4.11 -4.83 13.07
C GLY A 71 5.12 -4.67 14.20
N ILE A 72 5.16 -5.62 15.14
CA ILE A 72 6.13 -5.63 16.26
C ILE A 72 7.55 -5.68 15.71
N VAL A 73 7.85 -6.70 14.91
CA VAL A 73 9.21 -6.96 14.41
C VAL A 73 9.68 -5.83 13.50
N SER A 74 8.85 -5.41 12.54
CA SER A 74 9.22 -4.33 11.61
C SER A 74 9.48 -3.03 12.35
N THR A 75 8.63 -2.64 13.30
CA THR A 75 8.84 -1.39 14.05
C THR A 75 10.02 -1.47 15.00
N THR A 76 10.26 -2.60 15.65
CA THR A 76 11.44 -2.79 16.49
C THR A 76 12.73 -2.72 15.68
N ILE A 77 12.78 -3.33 14.49
CA ILE A 77 13.96 -3.25 13.63
C ILE A 77 14.12 -1.82 13.11
N MET A 78 13.07 -1.25 12.51
CA MET A 78 13.13 0.05 11.85
C MET A 78 13.17 1.23 12.83
N GLN A 79 12.86 1.00 14.11
CA GLN A 79 12.74 2.02 15.16
C GLN A 79 11.75 3.16 14.81
N SER A 80 10.81 2.91 13.87
CA SER A 80 9.91 3.92 13.32
C SER A 80 8.55 3.33 12.97
N SER A 81 7.57 3.52 13.86
CA SER A 81 6.16 3.13 13.62
C SER A 81 5.48 4.02 12.58
N SER A 82 5.92 5.27 12.42
CA SER A 82 5.44 6.18 11.37
C SER A 82 5.75 5.63 9.98
N LEU A 83 6.98 5.12 9.76
CA LEU A 83 7.35 4.53 8.48
C LEU A 83 6.56 3.24 8.21
N VAL A 84 6.45 2.36 9.20
CA VAL A 84 5.62 1.14 9.11
C VAL A 84 4.16 1.51 8.79
N SER A 85 3.63 2.57 9.39
CA SER A 85 2.27 3.06 9.11
C SER A 85 2.09 3.53 7.68
N VAL A 86 3.04 4.33 7.15
CA VAL A 86 2.99 4.84 5.77
C VAL A 86 3.06 3.70 4.77
N ILE A 87 3.95 2.72 4.97
CA ILE A 87 4.05 1.51 4.13
C ILE A 87 2.73 0.74 4.18
N THR A 88 2.18 0.52 5.37
CA THR A 88 0.91 -0.21 5.53
C THR A 88 -0.25 0.51 4.84
N ILE A 89 -0.31 1.84 4.93
CA ILE A 89 -1.31 2.66 4.23
C ILE A 89 -1.14 2.52 2.71
N SER A 90 0.09 2.53 2.21
CA SER A 90 0.39 2.40 0.79
C SER A 90 -0.05 1.03 0.25
N PHE A 91 0.31 -0.05 0.94
CA PHE A 91 -0.08 -1.43 0.60
C PHE A 91 -1.59 -1.62 0.63
N LEU A 92 -2.25 -1.12 1.67
CA LEU A 92 -3.70 -1.18 1.78
C LEU A 92 -4.38 -0.37 0.66
N SER A 93 -3.80 0.76 0.26
CA SER A 93 -4.32 1.59 -0.82
C SER A 93 -4.17 0.91 -2.18
N ALA A 94 -3.07 0.19 -2.40
CA ALA A 94 -2.83 -0.60 -3.60
C ALA A 94 -3.66 -1.91 -3.66
N GLY A 95 -4.42 -2.23 -2.62
CA GLY A 95 -5.24 -3.45 -2.56
C GLY A 95 -4.48 -4.71 -2.14
N LEU A 96 -3.21 -4.59 -1.72
CA LEU A 96 -2.36 -5.72 -1.37
C LEU A 96 -2.74 -6.41 -0.07
N ILE A 97 -3.35 -5.67 0.85
CA ILE A 97 -3.70 -6.16 2.18
C ILE A 97 -5.11 -5.72 2.55
N THR A 98 -5.74 -6.46 3.45
CA THR A 98 -7.05 -6.07 3.98
C THR A 98 -6.91 -5.00 5.07
N LEU A 99 -7.98 -4.24 5.31
CA LEU A 99 -8.02 -3.26 6.40
C LEU A 99 -7.77 -3.93 7.77
N THR A 100 -8.27 -5.15 7.98
CA THR A 100 -8.06 -5.92 9.20
C THR A 100 -6.57 -6.27 9.41
N ALA A 101 -5.89 -6.73 8.35
CA ALA A 101 -4.45 -6.98 8.39
C ALA A 101 -3.68 -5.69 8.68
N GLY A 102 -4.03 -4.58 8.02
CA GLY A 102 -3.44 -3.27 8.27
C GLY A 102 -3.60 -2.82 9.73
N ILE A 103 -4.79 -2.99 10.32
CA ILE A 103 -5.03 -2.69 11.75
C ILE A 103 -4.13 -3.55 12.65
N GLY A 104 -3.99 -4.84 12.34
CA GLY A 104 -3.08 -5.75 13.04
C GLY A 104 -1.63 -5.25 13.01
N ILE A 105 -1.13 -4.84 11.84
CA ILE A 105 0.23 -4.29 11.70
C ILE A 105 0.40 -3.03 12.55
N ILE A 106 -0.54 -2.09 12.51
CA ILE A 106 -0.48 -0.86 13.31
C ILE A 106 -0.48 -1.16 14.82
N PHE A 107 -1.31 -2.10 15.27
CA PHE A 107 -1.33 -2.50 16.68
C PHE A 107 0.02 -3.10 17.09
N GLY A 108 0.59 -3.95 16.23
CA GLY A 108 1.92 -4.51 16.46
C GLY A 108 3.00 -3.43 16.52
N ALA A 109 2.91 -2.45 15.62
CA ALA A 109 3.85 -1.32 15.56
C ALA A 109 3.83 -0.48 16.85
N ASN A 110 2.68 -0.35 17.52
CA ASN A 110 2.61 0.33 18.80
C ASN A 110 3.35 -0.43 19.92
N ILE A 111 3.34 -1.76 19.94
CA ILE A 111 4.23 -2.54 20.83
C ILE A 111 5.69 -2.36 20.42
N GLY A 112 6.01 -2.46 19.13
CA GLY A 112 7.39 -2.32 18.64
C GLY A 112 8.01 -0.98 19.02
N THR A 113 7.22 0.09 19.05
CA THR A 113 7.62 1.44 19.50
C THR A 113 8.13 1.47 20.94
N THR A 114 7.71 0.52 21.78
CA THR A 114 8.14 0.47 23.19
C THR A 114 9.62 0.13 23.33
N THR A 115 10.21 -0.55 22.35
CA THR A 115 11.64 -0.92 22.36
C THR A 115 12.60 0.26 22.45
N GLY A 116 12.22 1.42 21.88
CA GLY A 116 13.01 2.64 22.02
C GLY A 116 13.17 3.12 23.47
N ALA A 117 12.11 3.01 24.26
CA ALA A 117 12.15 3.38 25.69
C ALA A 117 13.10 2.46 26.47
N TRP A 118 13.08 1.15 26.18
CA TRP A 118 14.00 0.18 26.76
C TRP A 118 15.45 0.45 26.37
N LEU A 119 15.70 0.76 25.10
CA LEU A 119 17.04 1.10 24.61
C LEU A 119 17.61 2.30 25.36
N VAL A 120 16.83 3.37 25.51
CA VAL A 120 17.29 4.61 26.15
C VAL A 120 17.44 4.45 27.66
N ALA A 121 16.44 3.90 28.34
CA ALA A 121 16.46 3.74 29.80
C ALA A 121 17.48 2.69 30.27
N GLY A 122 17.62 1.58 29.52
CA GLY A 122 18.54 0.49 29.84
C GLY A 122 19.99 0.79 29.46
N PHE A 123 20.22 1.29 28.24
CA PHE A 123 21.57 1.49 27.71
C PHE A 123 21.96 2.97 27.65
N GLY A 124 21.11 3.81 27.03
CA GLY A 124 21.43 5.21 26.71
C GLY A 124 21.83 6.10 27.89
N LEU A 125 21.26 5.88 29.07
CA LEU A 125 21.50 6.72 30.26
C LEU A 125 22.47 6.15 31.29
N LYS A 126 22.66 4.82 31.32
CA LYS A 126 23.39 4.11 32.40
C LYS A 126 24.80 3.70 32.02
N VAL A 127 25.03 3.41 30.75
CA VAL A 127 26.37 3.09 30.25
C VAL A 127 27.04 4.40 29.84
N LYS A 128 28.37 4.53 30.00
CA LYS A 128 29.15 5.65 29.44
C LYS A 128 29.21 5.55 27.91
N ILE A 129 28.07 5.48 27.24
CA ILE A 129 27.96 5.19 25.81
C ILE A 129 28.58 6.29 24.97
N SER A 130 28.76 7.51 25.49
CA SER A 130 29.57 8.53 24.82
C SER A 130 30.97 8.01 24.42
N ALA A 131 31.56 7.10 25.19
CA ALA A 131 32.85 6.47 24.85
C ALA A 131 32.77 5.50 23.65
N TYR A 132 31.62 4.88 23.42
CA TYR A 132 31.37 3.98 22.27
C TYR A 132 30.77 4.72 21.07
N ALA A 133 30.03 5.80 21.31
CA ALA A 133 29.40 6.61 20.29
C ALA A 133 30.43 7.16 19.29
N MET A 134 31.56 7.68 19.78
CA MET A 134 32.60 8.25 18.93
C MET A 134 33.26 7.21 18.00
N PRO A 135 33.72 6.03 18.48
CA PRO A 135 34.15 4.94 17.59
C PRO A 135 33.08 4.52 16.58
N MET A 136 31.82 4.35 17.01
CA MET A 136 30.73 3.96 16.12
C MET A 136 30.50 4.99 15.01
N LEU A 137 30.60 6.29 15.32
CA LEU A 137 30.56 7.36 14.32
C LEU A 137 31.72 7.27 13.33
N VAL A 138 32.95 7.09 13.81
CA VAL A 138 34.14 7.00 12.94
C VAL A 138 34.01 5.84 11.96
N PHE A 139 33.74 4.63 12.46
CA PHE A 139 33.57 3.46 11.60
C PHE A 139 32.32 3.58 10.71
N GLY A 140 31.22 4.11 11.26
CA GLY A 140 29.98 4.31 10.54
C GLY A 140 30.15 5.20 9.32
N ILE A 141 30.76 6.37 9.49
CA ILE A 141 31.03 7.32 8.40
C ILE A 141 31.98 6.73 7.35
N ILE A 142 33.04 6.01 7.75
CA ILE A 142 33.95 5.34 6.81
C ILE A 142 33.22 4.30 5.96
N LEU A 143 32.31 3.53 6.58
CA LEU A 143 31.52 2.50 5.90
C LEU A 143 30.46 3.09 4.97
N ILE A 144 29.86 4.25 5.30
CA ILE A 144 28.89 4.94 4.45
C ILE A 144 29.48 5.25 3.05
N PHE A 145 30.75 5.64 2.98
CA PHE A 145 31.43 5.97 1.72
C PHE A 145 31.82 4.76 0.86
N GLN A 146 31.57 3.53 1.32
CA GLN A 146 31.85 2.33 0.52
C GLN A 146 30.83 2.17 -0.62
N LYS A 147 31.28 1.70 -1.79
CA LYS A 147 30.41 1.45 -2.96
C LYS A 147 29.36 0.36 -2.71
N SER A 148 29.65 -0.58 -1.81
CA SER A 148 28.73 -1.68 -1.48
C SER A 148 27.52 -1.16 -0.69
N LYS A 149 26.30 -1.38 -1.22
CA LYS A 149 25.03 -1.01 -0.55
C LYS A 149 24.94 -1.61 0.86
N ALA A 150 25.38 -2.85 1.04
CA ALA A 150 25.36 -3.53 2.34
C ALA A 150 26.33 -2.88 3.34
N LEU A 151 27.57 -2.59 2.94
CA LEU A 151 28.54 -1.94 3.82
C LEU A 151 28.11 -0.51 4.17
N SER A 152 27.61 0.24 3.18
CA SER A 152 27.04 1.56 3.41
C SER A 152 25.86 1.51 4.38
N GLY A 153 24.99 0.50 4.25
CA GLY A 153 23.90 0.22 5.20
C GLY A 153 24.39 -0.02 6.63
N ILE A 154 25.41 -0.86 6.83
CA ILE A 154 26.03 -1.08 8.16
C ILE A 154 26.59 0.26 8.68
N GLY A 155 27.21 1.04 7.80
CA GLY A 155 27.75 2.35 8.14
C GLY A 155 26.69 3.32 8.67
N TYR A 156 25.55 3.39 8.00
CA TYR A 156 24.38 4.18 8.42
C TYR A 156 23.81 3.72 9.77
N ILE A 157 23.76 2.40 10.04
CA ILE A 157 23.33 1.87 11.34
C ILE A 157 24.30 2.30 12.44
N LEU A 158 25.62 2.12 12.24
CA LEU A 158 26.64 2.49 13.23
C LEU A 158 26.67 4.00 13.48
N ALA A 159 26.65 4.81 12.42
CA ALA A 159 26.58 6.26 12.53
C ALA A 159 25.29 6.69 13.24
N GLY A 160 24.17 6.05 12.91
CA GLY A 160 22.88 6.33 13.51
C GLY A 160 22.84 6.05 15.01
N LEU A 161 23.34 4.89 15.45
CA LEU A 161 23.51 4.59 16.88
C LEU A 161 24.47 5.57 17.56
N GLY A 162 25.60 5.90 16.92
CA GLY A 162 26.56 6.85 17.45
C GLY A 162 25.95 8.24 17.70
N PHE A 163 25.24 8.79 16.71
CA PHE A 163 24.53 10.06 16.84
C PHE A 163 23.37 9.98 17.85
N LEU A 164 22.63 8.87 17.88
CA LEU A 164 21.57 8.65 18.87
C LEU A 164 22.12 8.80 20.29
N PHE A 165 23.20 8.10 20.63
CA PHE A 165 23.82 8.17 21.95
C PHE A 165 24.44 9.52 22.26
N LEU A 166 25.07 10.17 21.27
CA LEU A 166 25.62 11.52 21.42
C LEU A 166 24.51 12.54 21.71
N GLY A 167 23.37 12.43 21.02
CA GLY A 167 22.20 13.26 21.25
C GLY A 167 21.65 13.10 22.67
N ILE A 168 21.53 11.86 23.17
CA ILE A 168 21.13 11.59 24.56
C ILE A 168 22.08 12.25 25.56
N HIS A 169 23.39 12.18 25.31
CA HIS A 169 24.38 12.81 26.17
C HIS A 169 24.18 14.34 26.27
N HIS A 170 24.04 15.03 25.13
CA HIS A 170 23.82 16.47 25.11
C HIS A 170 22.47 16.87 25.74
N MET A 171 21.40 16.11 25.49
CA MET A 171 20.11 16.33 26.16
C MET A 171 20.25 16.22 27.69
N LYS A 172 20.98 15.20 28.18
CA LYS A 172 21.20 15.00 29.61
C LYS A 172 21.96 16.17 30.23
N VAL A 173 23.08 16.57 29.63
CA VAL A 173 23.89 17.71 30.09
C VAL A 173 23.05 18.99 30.12
N GLY A 174 22.27 19.25 29.05
CA GLY A 174 21.40 20.41 28.97
C GLY A 174 20.33 20.45 30.06
N PHE A 175 19.65 19.32 30.34
CA PHE A 175 18.65 19.27 31.42
C PHE A 175 19.26 19.36 32.83
N GLU A 176 20.47 18.82 33.04
CA GLU A 176 21.19 18.98 34.31
C GLU A 176 21.59 20.44 34.56
N ALA A 177 22.03 21.16 33.52
CA ALA A 177 22.33 22.58 33.60
C ALA A 177 21.07 23.44 33.82
N PHE A 178 19.97 23.10 33.13
CA PHE A 178 18.69 23.78 33.28
C PHE A 178 18.14 23.71 34.72
N LYS A 179 18.38 22.59 35.43
CA LYS A 179 18.01 22.43 36.86
C LYS A 179 18.53 23.55 37.75
N ALA A 180 19.73 24.04 37.44
CA ALA A 180 20.39 25.07 38.25
C ALA A 180 19.78 26.46 38.05
N SER A 181 19.02 26.68 36.96
CA SER A 181 18.47 27.99 36.59
C SER A 181 16.96 28.08 36.81
N ILE A 182 16.19 27.04 36.49
CA ILE A 182 14.74 26.99 36.65
C ILE A 182 14.34 25.59 37.11
N ASP A 183 13.76 25.48 38.31
CA ASP A 183 13.10 24.25 38.73
C ASP A 183 11.76 24.15 37.97
N LEU A 184 11.56 23.15 37.11
CA LEU A 184 10.28 22.96 36.41
C LEU A 184 9.22 22.27 37.29
N SER A 185 9.62 21.66 38.40
CA SER A 185 8.71 20.94 39.29
C SER A 185 7.71 21.87 39.99
N GLN A 186 8.04 23.15 40.16
CA GLN A 186 7.14 24.19 40.69
C GLN A 186 5.95 24.51 39.78
N PHE A 187 5.99 24.13 38.50
CA PHE A 187 4.86 24.23 37.57
C PHE A 187 4.06 22.91 37.45
N ALA A 188 4.40 21.90 38.27
CA ALA A 188 3.69 20.63 38.25
C ALA A 188 2.25 20.80 38.77
N VAL A 189 1.29 20.50 37.91
CA VAL A 189 -0.11 20.34 38.30
C VAL A 189 -0.31 18.88 38.71
N THR A 190 -0.86 18.63 39.89
CA THR A 190 -1.07 17.27 40.41
C THR A 190 -2.44 16.70 40.03
N GLY A 191 -2.62 15.39 40.21
CA GLY A 191 -3.88 14.70 40.00
C GLY A 191 -4.32 14.65 38.54
N TYR A 192 -5.61 14.38 38.30
CA TYR A 192 -6.15 14.20 36.94
C TYR A 192 -6.02 15.46 36.07
N SER A 193 -6.09 16.66 36.64
CA SER A 193 -5.85 17.91 35.90
C SER A 193 -4.43 17.96 35.34
N GLY A 194 -3.43 17.57 36.13
CA GLY A 194 -2.05 17.44 35.68
C GLY A 194 -1.90 16.42 34.57
N LEU A 195 -2.49 15.24 34.78
CA LEU A 195 -2.46 14.15 33.81
C LEU A 195 -2.97 14.59 32.43
N PHE A 196 -4.12 15.26 32.34
CA PHE A 196 -4.63 15.78 31.06
C PHE A 196 -3.74 16.87 30.45
N ILE A 197 -3.21 17.80 31.25
CA ILE A 197 -2.33 18.87 30.76
C ILE A 197 -1.04 18.27 30.18
N PHE A 198 -0.36 17.40 30.93
CA PHE A 198 0.89 16.80 30.50
C PHE A 198 0.69 15.78 29.35
N THR A 199 -0.44 15.08 29.29
CA THR A 199 -0.82 14.33 28.08
C THR A 199 -0.97 15.26 26.87
N GLY A 200 -1.63 16.42 27.02
CA GLY A 200 -1.72 17.42 25.96
C GLY A 200 -0.35 17.93 25.50
N ILE A 201 0.57 18.19 26.43
CA ILE A 201 1.96 18.57 26.12
C ILE A 201 2.68 17.44 25.38
N GLY A 202 2.50 16.18 25.78
CA GLY A 202 3.08 15.03 25.11
C GLY A 202 2.58 14.88 23.66
N ILE A 203 1.26 15.06 23.44
CA ILE A 203 0.68 15.10 22.09
C ILE A 203 1.36 16.19 21.27
N PHE A 204 1.40 17.42 21.80
CA PHE A 204 1.99 18.56 21.12
C PHE A 204 3.47 18.32 20.78
N ALA A 205 4.26 17.84 21.74
CA ALA A 205 5.68 17.55 21.56
C ALA A 205 5.91 16.51 20.45
N THR A 206 5.11 15.43 20.42
CA THR A 206 5.21 14.43 19.34
C THR A 206 4.75 14.97 18.00
N VAL A 207 3.73 15.84 17.95
CA VAL A 207 3.32 16.49 16.71
C VAL A 207 4.41 17.41 16.17
N VAL A 208 5.09 18.17 17.04
CA VAL A 208 6.19 19.04 16.62
C VAL A 208 7.39 18.22 16.15
N MET A 209 7.78 17.20 16.91
CA MET A 209 8.93 16.35 16.57
C MET A 209 8.63 15.34 15.46
N GLN A 210 7.36 15.10 15.14
CA GLN A 210 6.89 14.06 14.21
C GLN A 210 7.42 12.64 14.55
N SER A 211 7.87 12.43 15.80
CA SER A 211 8.50 11.20 16.27
C SER A 211 8.21 10.98 17.75
N SER A 212 7.44 9.93 18.06
CA SER A 212 7.18 9.52 19.44
C SER A 212 8.39 8.90 20.11
N HIS A 213 9.28 8.25 19.35
CA HIS A 213 10.58 7.79 19.88
C HIS A 213 11.39 8.98 20.40
N ALA A 214 11.58 10.02 19.57
CA ALA A 214 12.30 11.22 20.00
C ALA A 214 11.63 11.90 21.21
N THR A 215 10.29 11.92 21.22
CA THR A 215 9.53 12.45 22.35
C THR A 215 9.77 11.67 23.63
N LEU A 216 9.71 10.34 23.58
CA LEU A 216 9.95 9.49 24.73
C LEU A 216 11.38 9.58 25.22
N VAL A 217 12.37 9.71 24.33
CA VAL A 217 13.76 9.94 24.74
C VAL A 217 13.88 11.25 25.51
N LEU A 218 13.29 12.33 24.99
CA LEU A 218 13.27 13.62 25.69
C LEU A 218 12.65 13.49 27.09
N ILE A 219 11.51 12.80 27.21
CA ILE A 219 10.82 12.55 28.48
C ILE A 219 11.70 11.73 29.43
N ILE A 220 12.29 10.63 28.96
CA ILE A 220 13.16 9.75 29.76
C ILE A 220 14.40 10.50 30.23
N THR A 221 15.03 11.31 29.38
CA THR A 221 16.20 12.11 29.74
C THR A 221 15.85 13.21 30.74
N ALA A 222 14.72 13.90 30.57
CA ALA A 222 14.24 14.90 31.54
C ALA A 222 13.93 14.26 32.91
N LEU A 223 13.31 13.07 32.92
CA LEU A 223 13.05 12.29 34.13
C LEU A 223 14.35 11.87 34.82
N ALA A 224 15.34 11.41 34.04
CA ALA A 224 16.66 11.03 34.56
C ALA A 224 17.42 12.21 35.18
N ALA A 225 17.27 13.40 34.62
CA ALA A 225 17.79 14.66 35.15
C ALA A 225 16.93 15.26 36.28
N GLN A 226 15.88 14.55 36.71
CA GLN A 226 14.92 14.96 37.75
C GLN A 226 14.25 16.32 37.45
N GLN A 227 14.03 16.64 36.17
CA GLN A 227 13.33 17.85 35.73
C GLN A 227 11.81 17.70 35.71
N ILE A 228 11.34 16.46 35.60
CA ILE A 228 9.93 16.11 35.63
C ILE A 228 9.71 14.99 36.64
N SER A 229 8.56 15.01 37.30
CA SER A 229 8.16 13.91 38.19
C SER A 229 7.83 12.66 37.37
N TYR A 230 7.83 11.50 38.05
CA TYR A 230 7.43 10.26 37.42
C TYR A 230 5.99 10.32 36.88
N GLU A 231 5.05 10.90 37.63
CA GLU A 231 3.66 11.05 37.21
C GLU A 231 3.52 11.88 35.93
N ASN A 232 4.26 13.00 35.85
CA ASN A 232 4.28 13.84 34.65
C ASN A 232 4.89 13.10 33.45
N ALA A 233 5.92 12.29 33.68
CA ALA A 233 6.53 11.48 32.64
C ALA A 233 5.56 10.40 32.09
N LEU A 234 4.77 9.76 32.96
CA LEU A 234 3.70 8.84 32.53
C LEU A 234 2.67 9.56 31.65
N ALA A 235 2.20 10.73 32.10
CA ALA A 235 1.24 11.56 31.37
C ALA A 235 1.74 11.97 29.99
N LEU A 236 3.00 12.44 29.92
CA LEU A 236 3.68 12.83 28.68
C LEU A 236 3.83 11.63 27.75
N ALA A 237 4.17 10.44 28.27
CA ALA A 237 4.32 9.22 27.47
C ALA A 237 2.98 8.76 26.85
N ILE A 238 1.87 8.86 27.59
CA ILE A 238 0.51 8.63 27.03
C ILE A 238 0.25 9.61 25.89
N GLY A 239 0.55 10.89 26.11
CA GLY A 239 0.41 11.94 25.12
C GLY A 239 1.24 11.68 23.86
N ALA A 240 2.49 11.26 24.03
CA ALA A 240 3.37 10.94 22.92
C ALA A 240 2.84 9.79 22.06
N ASN A 241 2.26 8.76 22.68
CA ASN A 241 1.62 7.68 21.95
C ASN A 241 0.43 8.18 21.11
N ILE A 242 -0.46 9.00 21.69
CA ILE A 242 -1.57 9.62 20.97
C ILE A 242 -1.06 10.51 19.82
N GLY A 243 -0.04 11.34 20.07
CA GLY A 243 0.53 12.25 19.09
C GLY A 243 1.09 11.57 17.84
N THR A 244 1.58 10.32 17.96
CA THR A 244 2.07 9.52 16.82
C THR A 244 1.05 9.39 15.69
N THR A 245 -0.25 9.40 16.02
CA THR A 245 -1.33 9.22 15.03
C THR A 245 -1.36 10.31 13.96
N ILE A 246 -0.79 11.49 14.24
CA ILE A 246 -0.75 12.61 13.29
C ILE A 246 0.13 12.27 12.07
N THR A 247 1.20 11.50 12.22
CA THR A 247 2.04 11.09 11.08
C THR A 247 1.26 10.18 10.14
N ALA A 248 0.48 9.23 10.68
CA ALA A 248 -0.40 8.36 9.91
C ALA A 248 -1.53 9.14 9.21
N ILE A 249 -2.11 10.14 9.88
CA ILE A 249 -3.12 11.03 9.28
C ILE A 249 -2.54 11.82 8.12
N LEU A 250 -1.35 12.41 8.30
CA LEU A 250 -0.65 13.14 7.24
C LEU A 250 -0.30 12.21 6.07
N GLY A 251 0.16 10.99 6.34
CA GLY A 251 0.44 9.97 5.32
C GLY A 251 -0.80 9.50 4.58
N ALA A 252 -1.97 9.47 5.23
CA ALA A 252 -3.23 9.08 4.59
C ALA A 252 -3.92 10.19 3.80
N MET A 253 -3.40 11.43 3.81
CA MET A 253 -3.97 12.53 3.03
C MET A 253 -3.94 12.26 1.52
N SER A 254 -2.88 11.62 1.04
CA SER A 254 -2.67 11.19 -0.34
C SER A 254 -3.27 9.81 -0.67
N ALA A 255 -3.81 9.11 0.32
CA ALA A 255 -4.32 7.75 0.17
C ALA A 255 -5.81 7.71 -0.21
N ASN A 256 -6.26 6.54 -0.68
CA ASN A 256 -7.67 6.29 -0.98
C ASN A 256 -8.51 6.10 0.31
N ALA A 257 -9.78 5.72 0.16
CA ALA A 257 -10.68 5.53 1.30
C ALA A 257 -10.18 4.47 2.29
N GLN A 258 -9.50 3.42 1.83
CA GLN A 258 -8.97 2.37 2.70
C GLN A 258 -7.80 2.89 3.55
N GLY A 259 -6.85 3.61 2.94
CA GLY A 259 -5.75 4.24 3.68
C GLY A 259 -6.24 5.23 4.75
N LYS A 260 -7.27 6.02 4.44
CA LYS A 260 -7.92 6.92 5.42
C LYS A 260 -8.60 6.18 6.57
N ARG A 261 -9.23 5.03 6.29
CA ARG A 261 -9.81 4.16 7.33
C ARG A 261 -8.73 3.62 8.26
N LEU A 262 -7.58 3.22 7.73
CA LEU A 262 -6.48 2.73 8.55
C LEU A 262 -5.90 3.82 9.46
N ALA A 263 -5.68 5.04 8.95
CA ALA A 263 -5.27 6.17 9.79
C ALA A 263 -6.31 6.49 10.87
N GLY A 264 -7.60 6.42 10.53
CA GLY A 264 -8.69 6.54 11.50
C GLY A 264 -8.68 5.44 12.56
N ALA A 265 -8.39 4.20 12.18
CA ALA A 265 -8.24 3.08 13.12
C ALA A 265 -7.07 3.32 14.09
N HIS A 266 -5.93 3.81 13.58
CA HIS A 266 -4.77 4.15 14.41
C HIS A 266 -5.12 5.24 15.43
N LEU A 267 -5.81 6.31 15.01
CA LEU A 267 -6.27 7.37 15.90
C LEU A 267 -7.21 6.84 16.99
N ILE A 268 -8.24 6.08 16.61
CA ILE A 268 -9.21 5.52 17.56
C ILE A 268 -8.53 4.60 18.55
N PHE A 269 -7.60 3.76 18.09
CA PHE A 269 -6.82 2.88 18.95
C PHE A 269 -6.02 3.71 19.98
N ASN A 270 -5.14 4.62 19.57
CA ASN A 270 -4.30 5.36 20.53
C ASN A 270 -5.11 6.27 21.47
N MET A 271 -6.21 6.86 20.99
CA MET A 271 -7.12 7.62 21.85
C MET A 271 -7.78 6.73 22.91
N THR A 272 -8.22 5.53 22.52
CA THR A 272 -8.84 4.57 23.45
C THR A 272 -7.83 4.05 24.45
N THR A 273 -6.64 3.64 24.00
CA THR A 273 -5.58 3.13 24.90
C THR A 273 -5.10 4.21 25.85
N GLY A 274 -4.93 5.45 25.37
CA GLY A 274 -4.54 6.58 26.20
C GLY A 274 -5.61 6.95 27.22
N LEU A 275 -6.90 6.95 26.85
CA LEU A 275 -8.00 7.19 27.78
C LEU A 275 -8.08 6.11 28.87
N ILE A 276 -7.95 4.84 28.49
CA ILE A 276 -7.87 3.72 29.45
C ILE A 276 -6.69 3.94 30.41
N ALA A 277 -5.52 4.30 29.88
CA ALA A 277 -4.34 4.54 30.70
C ALA A 277 -4.53 5.70 31.70
N ILE A 278 -5.21 6.77 31.28
CA ILE A 278 -5.52 7.90 32.15
C ILE A 278 -6.50 7.50 33.26
N ILE A 279 -7.59 6.82 32.91
CA ILE A 279 -8.63 6.42 33.88
C ILE A 279 -8.04 5.49 34.94
N PHE A 280 -7.24 4.50 34.52
CA PHE A 280 -6.67 3.46 35.38
C PHE A 280 -5.21 3.73 35.78
N ILE A 281 -4.78 5.00 35.79
CA ILE A 281 -3.36 5.34 35.97
C ILE A 281 -2.76 4.78 37.28
N TYR A 282 -3.51 4.85 38.39
CA TYR A 282 -3.06 4.35 39.68
C TYR A 282 -2.90 2.83 39.69
N GLN A 283 -3.84 2.10 39.09
CA GLN A 283 -3.78 0.65 38.96
C GLN A 283 -2.65 0.22 38.02
N LEU A 284 -2.41 0.99 36.95
CA LEU A 284 -1.30 0.73 36.04
C LEU A 284 0.05 0.94 36.71
N VAL A 285 0.21 1.99 37.53
CA VAL A 285 1.44 2.21 38.30
C VAL A 285 1.69 1.04 39.26
N GLU A 286 0.66 0.51 39.91
CA GLU A 286 0.79 -0.66 40.77
C GLU A 286 1.23 -1.91 40.01
N VAL A 287 0.64 -2.17 38.84
CA VAL A 287 1.08 -3.26 37.95
C VAL A 287 2.54 -3.08 37.53
N VAL A 288 2.94 -1.85 37.19
CA VAL A 288 4.31 -1.53 36.81
C VAL A 288 5.27 -1.75 37.97
N ASN A 289 4.94 -1.33 39.19
CA ASN A 289 5.78 -1.54 40.37
C ASN A 289 5.97 -3.04 40.64
N ASN A 290 4.89 -3.82 40.65
CA ASN A 290 4.95 -5.27 40.88
C ASN A 290 5.77 -5.98 39.80
N LEU A 291 5.56 -5.63 38.52
CA LEU A 291 6.33 -6.20 37.42
C LEU A 291 7.81 -5.78 37.48
N SER A 292 8.09 -4.55 37.92
CA SER A 292 9.45 -4.04 38.07
C SER A 292 10.21 -4.81 39.15
N VAL A 293 9.57 -5.13 40.28
CA VAL A 293 10.15 -5.99 41.32
C VAL A 293 10.49 -7.37 40.74
N TYR A 294 9.58 -7.98 39.97
CA TYR A 294 9.81 -9.27 39.32
C TYR A 294 10.98 -9.24 38.32
N LEU A 295 11.14 -8.13 37.60
CA LEU A 295 12.22 -7.92 36.63
C LEU A 295 13.56 -7.51 37.29
N GLY A 296 13.61 -7.36 38.62
CA GLY A 296 14.80 -6.92 39.35
C GLY A 296 15.15 -5.44 39.14
N ILE A 297 14.17 -4.63 38.74
CA ILE A 297 14.33 -3.18 38.57
C ILE A 297 14.23 -2.52 39.95
N ARG A 298 15.20 -1.66 40.28
CA ARG A 298 15.23 -0.97 41.58
C ARG A 298 14.05 -0.02 41.76
N ASP A 299 13.66 0.20 43.02
CA ASP A 299 12.49 1.05 43.32
C ASP A 299 12.64 2.50 42.88
N ASP A 300 13.87 3.01 42.90
CA ASP A 300 14.27 4.37 42.52
C ASP A 300 14.52 4.55 41.00
N ASP A 301 14.40 3.46 40.22
CA ASP A 301 14.72 3.45 38.79
C ASP A 301 13.53 3.84 37.91
N TYR A 302 13.08 5.09 38.08
CA TYR A 302 11.88 5.59 37.40
C TYR A 302 11.98 5.59 35.86
N THR A 303 13.19 5.62 35.29
CA THR A 303 13.38 5.57 33.83
C THR A 303 13.08 4.19 33.27
N LEU A 304 13.54 3.11 33.92
CA LEU A 304 13.15 1.75 33.55
C LEU A 304 11.69 1.47 33.87
N LYS A 305 11.17 1.96 35.00
CA LYS A 305 9.73 1.84 35.32
C LYS A 305 8.87 2.54 34.26
N LEU A 306 9.32 3.65 33.67
CA LEU A 306 8.63 4.31 32.55
C LEU A 306 8.63 3.45 31.26
N ALA A 307 9.73 2.75 30.97
CA ALA A 307 9.79 1.81 29.84
C ALA A 307 8.83 0.63 30.05
N VAL A 308 8.79 0.06 31.26
CA VAL A 308 7.83 -0.98 31.66
C VAL A 308 6.39 -0.48 31.50
N PHE A 309 6.09 0.72 32.02
CA PHE A 309 4.77 1.34 31.86
C PHE A 309 4.36 1.44 30.39
N HIS A 310 5.26 1.96 29.54
CA HIS A 310 4.99 2.12 28.11
C HIS A 310 4.66 0.78 27.42
N THR A 311 5.37 -0.30 27.77
CA THR A 311 5.06 -1.65 27.28
C THR A 311 3.72 -2.15 27.81
N VAL A 312 3.47 -2.04 29.12
CA VAL A 312 2.26 -2.55 29.77
C VAL A 312 1.00 -1.89 29.22
N PHE A 313 0.96 -0.56 29.11
CA PHE A 313 -0.28 0.09 28.67
C PHE A 313 -0.58 -0.15 27.18
N ASN A 314 0.46 -0.24 26.32
CA ASN A 314 0.25 -0.60 24.91
C ASN A 314 -0.25 -2.04 24.77
N LEU A 315 0.30 -2.97 25.57
CA LEU A 315 -0.15 -4.36 25.60
C LEU A 315 -1.61 -4.46 26.04
N ILE A 316 -1.99 -3.79 27.14
CA ILE A 316 -3.39 -3.73 27.61
C ILE A 316 -4.28 -3.14 26.54
N GLY A 317 -3.86 -2.05 25.90
CA GLY A 317 -4.58 -1.43 24.81
C GLY A 317 -4.89 -2.39 23.67
N ILE A 318 -3.93 -3.23 23.28
CA ILE A 318 -4.11 -4.23 22.23
C ILE A 318 -5.02 -5.36 22.68
N LEU A 319 -4.82 -5.89 23.88
CA LEU A 319 -5.69 -6.95 24.43
C LEU A 319 -7.15 -6.49 24.49
N VAL A 320 -7.38 -5.23 24.87
CA VAL A 320 -8.72 -4.64 24.88
C VAL A 320 -9.24 -4.46 23.45
N MET A 321 -8.43 -3.97 22.52
CA MET A 321 -8.91 -3.59 21.18
C MET A 321 -9.04 -4.74 20.18
N ILE A 322 -8.34 -5.87 20.37
CA ILE A 322 -8.45 -7.07 19.52
C ILE A 322 -9.91 -7.51 19.27
N PRO A 323 -10.76 -7.71 20.31
CA PRO A 323 -12.16 -8.10 20.09
C PRO A 323 -12.98 -7.03 19.34
N PHE A 324 -12.55 -5.77 19.35
CA PHE A 324 -13.23 -4.65 18.70
C PHE A 324 -12.73 -4.36 17.28
N ILE A 325 -11.75 -5.10 16.74
CA ILE A 325 -11.24 -4.85 15.37
C ILE A 325 -12.35 -4.93 14.33
N ASN A 326 -13.18 -5.99 14.35
CA ASN A 326 -14.26 -6.14 13.38
C ASN A 326 -15.36 -5.07 13.52
N PRO A 327 -15.85 -4.74 14.74
CA PRO A 327 -16.69 -3.58 14.98
C PRO A 327 -16.08 -2.26 14.46
N LEU A 328 -14.80 -2.04 14.70
CA LEU A 328 -14.07 -0.85 14.26
C LEU A 328 -14.02 -0.77 12.72
N VAL A 329 -13.74 -1.88 12.04
CA VAL A 329 -13.80 -1.96 10.57
C VAL A 329 -15.18 -1.57 10.05
N LYS A 330 -16.26 -2.09 10.65
CA LYS A 330 -17.65 -1.75 10.27
C LYS A 330 -17.94 -0.27 10.49
N LEU A 331 -17.53 0.28 11.63
CA LEU A 331 -17.67 1.70 11.94
C LEU A 331 -16.95 2.58 10.92
N LEU A 332 -15.68 2.26 10.62
CA LEU A 332 -14.86 3.02 9.68
C LEU A 332 -15.41 2.99 8.26
N LYS A 333 -15.92 1.83 7.80
CA LYS A 333 -16.60 1.72 6.50
C LYS A 333 -17.88 2.57 6.44
N ARG A 334 -18.58 2.73 7.57
CA ARG A 334 -19.81 3.54 7.68
C ARG A 334 -19.52 5.04 7.70
N VAL A 335 -18.49 5.47 8.44
CA VAL A 335 -18.12 6.89 8.61
C VAL A 335 -17.33 7.41 7.41
N LEU A 336 -16.34 6.66 6.95
CA LEU A 336 -15.47 7.03 5.83
C LEU A 336 -15.92 6.28 4.57
N LYS A 337 -17.01 6.77 3.96
CA LYS A 337 -17.58 6.21 2.73
C LYS A 337 -16.74 6.57 1.51
N GLU A 338 -16.65 5.62 0.60
CA GLU A 338 -16.09 5.85 -0.72
C GLU A 338 -17.11 6.63 -1.55
N LYS A 339 -16.68 7.72 -2.21
CA LYS A 339 -17.57 8.54 -3.02
C LYS A 339 -17.86 7.80 -4.33
N LYS A 340 -19.10 7.39 -4.56
CA LYS A 340 -19.54 6.88 -5.87
C LYS A 340 -19.56 8.05 -6.86
N SER A 341 -18.90 7.88 -8.00
CA SER A 341 -18.84 8.85 -9.09
C SER A 341 -19.62 8.29 -10.29
N VAL A 342 -20.21 9.17 -11.11
CA VAL A 342 -20.91 8.76 -12.35
C VAL A 342 -19.91 8.28 -13.40
N VAL A 343 -18.71 8.85 -13.39
CA VAL A 343 -17.54 8.43 -14.18
C VAL A 343 -16.64 7.61 -13.27
N ASP A 344 -16.21 6.43 -13.72
CA ASP A 344 -15.32 5.59 -12.93
C ASP A 344 -13.96 6.27 -12.77
N LYS A 345 -13.38 6.12 -11.58
CA LYS A 345 -12.11 6.75 -11.20
C LYS A 345 -11.10 5.68 -10.81
N PRO A 346 -9.80 5.99 -10.93
CA PRO A 346 -8.76 5.13 -10.37
C PRO A 346 -9.03 4.83 -8.90
N LYS A 347 -8.89 3.57 -8.52
CA LYS A 347 -9.11 3.07 -7.16
C LYS A 347 -7.79 2.85 -6.42
N TYR A 348 -6.78 2.37 -7.13
CA TYR A 348 -5.52 1.89 -6.54
C TYR A 348 -4.36 2.86 -6.77
N LEU A 349 -4.42 3.66 -7.85
CA LEU A 349 -3.40 4.66 -8.14
C LEU A 349 -3.44 5.80 -7.11
N THR A 350 -2.46 5.80 -6.20
CA THR A 350 -2.34 6.81 -5.13
C THR A 350 -0.94 7.39 -5.11
N GLU A 351 -0.80 8.68 -4.77
CA GLU A 351 0.53 9.33 -4.68
C GLU A 351 1.45 8.61 -3.68
N SER A 352 0.90 8.07 -2.59
CA SER A 352 1.66 7.28 -1.60
C SER A 352 2.23 5.98 -2.14
N ALA A 353 1.70 5.45 -3.25
CA ALA A 353 2.23 4.24 -3.88
C ALA A 353 3.46 4.53 -4.75
N ILE A 354 3.64 5.76 -5.23
CA ILE A 354 4.76 6.13 -6.10
C ILE A 354 6.11 5.97 -5.37
N ASP A 355 6.12 6.19 -4.05
CA ASP A 355 7.31 6.12 -3.21
C ASP A 355 7.80 4.68 -2.93
N PHE A 356 7.06 3.65 -3.36
CA PHE A 356 7.41 2.24 -3.16
C PHE A 356 7.24 1.43 -4.46
N PRO A 357 8.30 0.81 -5.03
CA PRO A 357 8.23 0.27 -6.38
C PRO A 357 7.33 -0.96 -6.47
N ASP A 358 7.50 -1.87 -5.51
CA ASP A 358 6.62 -2.96 -5.11
C ASP A 358 5.14 -2.62 -5.21
N THR A 359 4.81 -1.48 -4.61
CA THR A 359 3.44 -1.03 -4.42
C THR A 359 2.92 -0.31 -5.66
N ALA A 360 3.77 0.46 -6.34
CA ALA A 360 3.44 1.13 -7.59
C ALA A 360 3.10 0.13 -8.70
N ALA A 361 3.93 -0.90 -8.89
CA ALA A 361 3.70 -1.95 -9.87
C ALA A 361 2.37 -2.67 -9.61
N GLU A 362 2.12 -3.05 -8.36
CA GLU A 362 0.84 -3.68 -8.01
C GLU A 362 -0.35 -2.72 -8.19
N ALA A 363 -0.22 -1.46 -7.78
CA ALA A 363 -1.30 -0.48 -7.95
C ALA A 363 -1.69 -0.35 -9.43
N VAL A 364 -0.71 -0.36 -10.34
CA VAL A 364 -0.93 -0.37 -11.79
C VAL A 364 -1.55 -1.70 -12.23
N LEU A 365 -1.08 -2.84 -11.74
CA LEU A 365 -1.67 -4.15 -12.05
C LEU A 365 -3.15 -4.20 -11.68
N ASN A 366 -3.51 -3.82 -10.45
CA ASN A 366 -4.89 -3.82 -9.96
C ASN A 366 -5.76 -2.79 -10.69
N GLU A 367 -5.20 -1.63 -11.08
CA GLU A 367 -5.93 -0.68 -11.91
C GLU A 367 -6.10 -1.18 -13.34
N THR A 368 -5.13 -1.93 -13.89
CA THR A 368 -5.25 -2.55 -15.22
C THR A 368 -6.30 -3.66 -15.22
N LYS A 369 -6.36 -4.48 -14.15
CA LYS A 369 -7.45 -5.45 -13.94
C LYS A 369 -8.82 -4.77 -13.89
N HIS A 370 -8.91 -3.60 -13.24
CA HIS A 370 -10.13 -2.80 -13.21
C HIS A 370 -10.52 -2.28 -14.62
N VAL A 371 -9.54 -1.85 -15.43
CA VAL A 371 -9.78 -1.48 -16.84
C VAL A 371 -10.23 -2.69 -17.67
N TYR A 372 -9.59 -3.84 -17.48
CA TYR A 372 -9.94 -5.11 -18.12
C TYR A 372 -11.39 -5.53 -17.82
N GLU A 373 -11.82 -5.49 -16.55
CA GLU A 373 -13.20 -5.80 -16.16
C GLU A 373 -14.23 -4.86 -16.80
N ASN A 374 -13.91 -3.55 -16.88
CA ASN A 374 -14.76 -2.56 -17.53
C ASN A 374 -14.82 -2.80 -19.04
N ALA A 375 -13.69 -3.15 -19.67
CA ALA A 375 -13.61 -3.49 -21.09
C ALA A 375 -14.42 -4.75 -21.42
N LEU A 376 -14.27 -5.84 -20.66
CA LEU A 376 -15.09 -7.04 -20.83
C LEU A 376 -16.59 -6.70 -20.75
N SER A 377 -16.99 -5.86 -19.80
CA SER A 377 -18.38 -5.42 -19.70
C SER A 377 -18.83 -4.68 -20.96
N ILE A 378 -18.02 -3.74 -21.49
CA ILE A 378 -18.35 -2.99 -22.71
C ILE A 378 -18.42 -3.92 -23.92
N ILE A 379 -17.47 -4.84 -24.05
CA ILE A 379 -17.36 -5.79 -25.15
C ILE A 379 -18.58 -6.72 -25.17
N VAL A 380 -18.93 -7.35 -24.05
CA VAL A 380 -20.10 -8.25 -23.95
C VAL A 380 -21.39 -7.54 -24.33
N HIS A 381 -21.61 -6.32 -23.82
CA HIS A 381 -22.79 -5.53 -24.21
C HIS A 381 -22.71 -5.02 -25.65
N GLY A 382 -21.49 -4.77 -26.15
CA GLY A 382 -21.21 -4.41 -27.54
C GLY A 382 -21.66 -5.50 -28.52
N LEU A 383 -21.47 -6.76 -28.13
CA LEU A 383 -21.95 -7.96 -28.84
C LEU A 383 -23.45 -8.23 -28.69
N GLY A 384 -24.14 -7.40 -27.89
CA GLY A 384 -25.56 -7.52 -27.64
C GLY A 384 -25.94 -8.50 -26.52
N PHE A 385 -24.97 -9.08 -25.81
CA PHE A 385 -25.23 -9.99 -24.69
C PHE A 385 -25.31 -9.26 -23.35
N LYS A 386 -25.84 -9.95 -22.34
CA LYS A 386 -25.72 -9.56 -20.94
C LYS A 386 -24.55 -10.31 -20.32
N ARG A 387 -23.84 -9.66 -19.39
CA ARG A 387 -22.73 -10.27 -18.63
C ARG A 387 -23.13 -11.59 -17.97
N SER A 388 -24.31 -11.65 -17.37
CA SER A 388 -24.85 -12.84 -16.71
C SER A 388 -25.04 -14.03 -17.65
N ASN A 389 -25.24 -13.78 -18.94
CA ASN A 389 -25.51 -14.85 -19.91
C ASN A 389 -24.20 -15.45 -20.41
N VAL A 390 -23.21 -14.58 -20.70
CA VAL A 390 -21.91 -15.03 -21.20
C VAL A 390 -21.13 -15.77 -20.12
N PHE A 391 -21.07 -15.26 -18.89
CA PHE A 391 -20.27 -15.85 -17.81
C PHE A 391 -21.11 -16.76 -16.89
N SER A 392 -21.88 -17.66 -17.51
CA SER A 392 -22.68 -18.69 -16.84
C SER A 392 -22.53 -20.02 -17.56
N ASP A 393 -23.04 -21.10 -16.97
CA ASP A 393 -23.05 -22.43 -17.57
C ASP A 393 -24.10 -22.56 -18.71
N GLU A 394 -24.86 -21.50 -19.00
CA GLU A 394 -25.85 -21.50 -20.10
C GLU A 394 -25.15 -21.61 -21.46
N ASN A 395 -25.80 -22.30 -22.41
CA ASN A 395 -25.29 -22.43 -23.77
C ASN A 395 -25.39 -21.08 -24.52
N ILE A 396 -24.26 -20.54 -24.99
CA ILE A 396 -24.20 -19.23 -25.66
C ILE A 396 -24.99 -19.23 -26.97
N GLU A 397 -24.99 -20.34 -27.72
CA GLU A 397 -25.73 -20.48 -28.98
C GLU A 397 -27.25 -20.43 -28.74
N GLU A 398 -27.73 -21.12 -27.70
CA GLU A 398 -29.15 -21.07 -27.31
C GLU A 398 -29.56 -19.66 -26.87
N ILE A 399 -28.69 -18.97 -26.12
CA ILE A 399 -28.92 -17.57 -25.73
C ILE A 399 -28.97 -16.68 -26.98
N ALA A 400 -28.03 -16.84 -27.90
CA ALA A 400 -27.94 -16.04 -29.12
C ALA A 400 -29.20 -16.20 -29.98
N THR A 401 -29.62 -17.45 -30.22
CA THR A 401 -30.79 -17.77 -31.05
C THR A 401 -32.12 -17.38 -30.42
N SER A 402 -32.25 -17.45 -29.09
CA SER A 402 -33.49 -17.09 -28.37
C SER A 402 -33.67 -15.57 -28.16
N GLN A 403 -32.66 -14.76 -28.46
CA GLN A 403 -32.64 -13.34 -28.13
C GLN A 403 -33.52 -12.49 -29.07
N LYS A 404 -34.76 -12.20 -28.65
CA LYS A 404 -35.74 -11.41 -29.44
C LYS A 404 -35.46 -9.90 -29.53
N LYS A 405 -34.64 -9.35 -28.62
CA LYS A 405 -34.30 -7.91 -28.60
C LYS A 405 -32.83 -7.73 -28.27
N ILE A 406 -32.12 -7.02 -29.16
CA ILE A 406 -30.73 -6.64 -28.99
C ILE A 406 -30.68 -5.12 -28.84
N THR A 407 -30.11 -4.66 -27.73
CA THR A 407 -30.00 -3.22 -27.45
C THR A 407 -28.61 -2.75 -27.85
N ARG A 408 -28.55 -1.75 -28.72
CA ARG A 408 -27.29 -1.13 -29.11
C ARG A 408 -26.72 -0.31 -27.95
N LEU A 409 -25.50 -0.64 -27.52
CA LEU A 409 -24.72 0.16 -26.58
C LEU A 409 -24.01 1.29 -27.32
N ASP A 410 -24.06 2.51 -26.78
CA ASP A 410 -23.12 3.57 -27.17
C ASP A 410 -21.74 3.30 -26.54
N ILE A 411 -20.88 2.62 -27.31
CA ILE A 411 -19.54 2.21 -26.86
C ILE A 411 -18.65 3.44 -26.60
N ASP A 412 -18.80 4.54 -27.35
CA ASP A 412 -18.01 5.76 -27.12
C ASP A 412 -18.33 6.36 -25.76
N SER A 413 -19.62 6.53 -25.46
CA SER A 413 -20.06 7.02 -24.15
C SER A 413 -19.64 6.08 -23.01
N ALA A 414 -19.70 4.76 -23.23
CA ALA A 414 -19.27 3.78 -22.23
C ALA A 414 -17.75 3.82 -21.99
N TYR A 415 -16.96 3.94 -23.05
CA TYR A 415 -15.49 4.07 -22.99
C TYR A 415 -15.06 5.34 -22.25
N GLU A 416 -15.68 6.49 -22.57
CA GLU A 416 -15.43 7.76 -21.88
C GLU A 416 -15.77 7.68 -20.38
N ARG A 417 -16.86 6.97 -20.04
CA ARG A 417 -17.34 6.86 -18.65
C ARG A 417 -16.50 5.91 -17.80
N SER A 418 -16.03 4.79 -18.37
CA SER A 418 -15.49 3.66 -17.59
C SER A 418 -14.04 3.28 -17.90
N ILE A 419 -13.43 3.78 -18.98
CA ILE A 419 -12.06 3.39 -19.37
C ILE A 419 -11.13 4.60 -19.50
N LYS A 420 -11.48 5.61 -20.32
CA LYS A 420 -10.53 6.65 -20.75
C LYS A 420 -9.87 7.39 -19.58
N GLY A 421 -10.65 7.77 -18.57
CA GLY A 421 -10.13 8.47 -17.39
C GLY A 421 -9.16 7.63 -16.59
N ILE A 422 -9.43 6.33 -16.45
CA ILE A 422 -8.58 5.38 -15.71
C ILE A 422 -7.31 5.09 -16.49
N TYR A 423 -7.43 4.78 -17.78
CA TYR A 423 -6.29 4.55 -18.66
C TYR A 423 -5.34 5.76 -18.69
N SER A 424 -5.88 6.97 -18.81
CA SER A 424 -5.06 8.20 -18.77
C SER A 424 -4.32 8.36 -17.45
N ALA A 425 -4.96 8.01 -16.33
CA ALA A 425 -4.34 8.05 -15.01
C ALA A 425 -3.25 6.99 -14.85
N ILE A 426 -3.42 5.79 -15.42
CA ILE A 426 -2.38 4.75 -15.47
C ILE A 426 -1.15 5.28 -16.21
N ILE A 427 -1.32 5.84 -17.40
CA ILE A 427 -0.20 6.40 -18.19
C ILE A 427 0.52 7.50 -17.39
N GLN A 428 -0.24 8.44 -16.80
CA GLN A 428 0.34 9.50 -15.98
C GLN A 428 1.10 8.95 -14.77
N PHE A 429 0.54 7.95 -14.09
CA PHE A 429 1.14 7.33 -12.92
C PHE A 429 2.45 6.61 -13.27
N ILE A 430 2.44 5.78 -14.31
CA ILE A 430 3.63 5.08 -14.82
C ILE A 430 4.70 6.09 -15.21
N SER A 431 4.36 7.13 -15.98
CA SER A 431 5.32 8.16 -16.38
C SER A 431 5.99 8.82 -15.19
N ARG A 432 5.25 9.11 -14.11
CA ARG A 432 5.81 9.71 -12.89
C ARG A 432 6.67 8.71 -12.11
N ALA A 433 6.22 7.46 -11.99
CA ALA A 433 6.98 6.41 -11.30
C ALA A 433 8.30 6.10 -12.03
N SER A 434 8.29 5.99 -13.37
CA SER A 434 9.49 5.63 -14.15
C SER A 434 10.65 6.62 -14.01
N PHE A 435 10.42 7.88 -13.63
CA PHE A 435 11.52 8.82 -13.35
C PHE A 435 12.30 8.50 -12.06
N SER A 436 11.85 7.56 -11.23
CA SER A 436 12.34 7.36 -9.86
C SER A 436 12.93 5.97 -9.51
N TRP A 437 12.93 4.96 -10.41
CA TRP A 437 13.21 3.56 -10.05
C TRP A 437 14.30 2.81 -10.86
N GLU A 438 14.76 1.69 -10.29
CA GLU A 438 15.73 0.72 -10.84
C GLU A 438 15.14 -0.08 -12.04
N MET A 439 16.02 -0.63 -12.90
CA MET A 439 15.68 -1.16 -14.24
C MET A 439 14.63 -2.29 -14.27
N GLU A 440 14.57 -3.16 -13.26
CA GLU A 440 13.72 -4.35 -13.25
C GLU A 440 12.22 -4.00 -13.15
N GLN A 441 11.84 -3.11 -12.22
CA GLN A 441 10.44 -2.68 -12.06
C GLN A 441 9.97 -1.79 -13.21
N SER A 442 10.90 -1.15 -13.93
CA SER A 442 10.58 -0.45 -15.17
C SER A 442 10.10 -1.40 -16.28
N GLY A 443 10.55 -2.66 -16.30
CA GLY A 443 10.08 -3.68 -17.23
C GLY A 443 8.63 -4.10 -16.97
N GLU A 444 8.29 -4.33 -15.69
CA GLU A 444 6.92 -4.70 -15.28
C GLU A 444 5.90 -3.61 -15.63
N LEU A 445 6.22 -2.34 -15.33
CA LEU A 445 5.37 -1.20 -15.69
C LEU A 445 5.22 -1.03 -17.20
N HIS A 446 6.26 -1.36 -17.99
CA HIS A 446 6.18 -1.34 -19.45
C HIS A 446 5.18 -2.38 -19.97
N HIS A 447 5.25 -3.62 -19.48
CA HIS A 447 4.30 -4.67 -19.85
C HIS A 447 2.87 -4.31 -19.46
N LEU A 448 2.67 -3.75 -18.26
CA LEU A 448 1.35 -3.28 -17.81
C LEU A 448 0.81 -2.13 -18.69
N ARG A 449 1.69 -1.22 -19.12
CA ARG A 449 1.32 -0.17 -20.08
C ARG A 449 0.83 -0.77 -21.40
N GLN A 450 1.54 -1.78 -21.91
CA GLN A 450 1.19 -2.48 -23.14
C GLN A 450 -0.13 -3.25 -22.99
N ALA A 451 -0.35 -3.94 -21.88
CA ALA A 451 -1.62 -4.62 -21.58
C ALA A 451 -2.81 -3.66 -21.62
N ASN A 452 -2.66 -2.44 -21.09
CA ASN A 452 -3.71 -1.42 -21.20
C ASN A 452 -3.96 -0.97 -22.65
N GLN A 453 -2.93 -0.91 -23.50
CA GLN A 453 -3.10 -0.59 -24.92
C GLN A 453 -3.94 -1.66 -25.62
N TYR A 454 -3.59 -2.93 -25.43
CA TYR A 454 -4.37 -4.05 -25.96
C TYR A 454 -5.83 -4.01 -25.51
N ILE A 455 -6.10 -3.75 -24.22
CA ILE A 455 -7.48 -3.65 -23.71
C ILE A 455 -8.26 -2.52 -24.40
N VAL A 456 -7.63 -1.36 -24.60
CA VAL A 456 -8.25 -0.21 -25.27
C VAL A 456 -8.49 -0.49 -26.76
N GLU A 457 -7.57 -1.18 -27.42
CA GLU A 457 -7.69 -1.60 -28.83
C GLU A 457 -8.87 -2.57 -29.00
N ALA A 458 -8.97 -3.61 -28.17
CA ALA A 458 -10.10 -4.54 -28.17
C ALA A 458 -11.46 -3.82 -28.04
N VAL A 459 -11.59 -2.80 -27.19
CA VAL A 459 -12.84 -2.03 -27.08
C VAL A 459 -13.16 -1.24 -28.35
N LYS A 460 -12.13 -0.71 -29.05
CA LYS A 460 -12.31 0.00 -30.32
C LYS A 460 -12.68 -0.95 -31.45
N ASP A 461 -12.09 -2.14 -31.49
CA ASP A 461 -12.40 -3.14 -32.52
C ASP A 461 -13.84 -3.64 -32.38
N VAL A 462 -14.33 -3.85 -31.16
CA VAL A 462 -15.76 -4.14 -30.93
C VAL A 462 -16.66 -2.99 -31.36
N LYS A 463 -16.24 -1.74 -31.22
CA LYS A 463 -17.00 -0.58 -31.75
C LYS A 463 -17.14 -0.66 -33.27
N HIS A 464 -16.08 -1.01 -33.98
CA HIS A 464 -16.10 -1.16 -35.43
C HIS A 464 -17.01 -2.32 -35.85
N LEU A 465 -16.84 -3.48 -35.23
CA LEU A 465 -17.66 -4.67 -35.40
C LEU A 465 -19.16 -4.41 -35.13
N GLN A 466 -19.50 -3.70 -34.05
CA GLN A 466 -20.89 -3.48 -33.62
C GLN A 466 -21.73 -2.82 -34.72
N LYS A 467 -21.12 -1.95 -35.55
CA LYS A 467 -21.84 -1.20 -36.58
C LYS A 467 -22.59 -2.14 -37.54
N ASN A 468 -21.88 -3.12 -38.09
CA ASN A 468 -22.45 -4.08 -39.04
C ASN A 468 -23.18 -5.20 -38.31
N LEU A 469 -22.66 -5.64 -37.15
CA LEU A 469 -23.31 -6.63 -36.29
C LEU A 469 -24.77 -6.25 -36.00
N MET A 470 -25.01 -5.02 -35.52
CA MET A 470 -26.36 -4.54 -35.21
C MET A 470 -27.22 -4.37 -36.46
N GLN A 471 -26.62 -4.04 -37.60
CA GLN A 471 -27.34 -3.90 -38.88
C GLN A 471 -27.83 -5.27 -39.37
N TYR A 472 -26.97 -6.29 -39.38
CA TYR A 472 -27.29 -7.58 -39.96
C TYR A 472 -28.07 -8.52 -39.03
N LEU A 473 -27.90 -8.40 -37.71
CA LEU A 473 -28.76 -9.11 -36.73
C LEU A 473 -30.22 -8.66 -36.80
N LEU A 474 -30.50 -7.46 -37.32
CA LEU A 474 -31.85 -6.92 -37.52
C LEU A 474 -32.29 -6.99 -39.00
N SER A 475 -31.46 -7.54 -39.89
CA SER A 475 -31.75 -7.63 -41.32
C SER A 475 -32.58 -8.87 -41.67
N ASN A 476 -33.24 -8.84 -42.83
CA ASN A 476 -34.00 -9.99 -43.36
C ASN A 476 -33.11 -11.02 -44.09
N SER A 477 -31.78 -10.88 -44.05
CA SER A 477 -30.87 -11.85 -44.67
C SER A 477 -30.57 -12.96 -43.68
N ASP A 478 -31.21 -14.11 -43.85
CA ASP A 478 -31.03 -15.27 -42.98
C ASP A 478 -29.57 -15.71 -42.90
N ALA A 479 -28.85 -15.70 -44.04
CA ALA A 479 -27.43 -16.08 -44.11
C ALA A 479 -26.53 -15.10 -43.36
N MET A 480 -26.75 -13.79 -43.48
CA MET A 480 -25.95 -12.80 -42.73
C MET A 480 -26.30 -12.80 -41.25
N HIS A 481 -27.57 -12.98 -40.91
CA HIS A 481 -27.99 -13.11 -39.51
C HIS A 481 -27.31 -14.31 -38.84
N GLU A 482 -27.32 -15.47 -39.50
CA GLU A 482 -26.64 -16.69 -39.06
C GLU A 482 -25.14 -16.45 -38.88
N ALA A 483 -24.51 -15.76 -39.83
CA ALA A 483 -23.07 -15.54 -39.80
C ALA A 483 -22.60 -14.60 -38.68
N TYR A 484 -23.30 -13.49 -38.47
CA TYR A 484 -23.01 -12.60 -37.34
C TYR A 484 -23.38 -13.22 -35.99
N ASN A 485 -24.37 -14.12 -35.94
CA ASN A 485 -24.64 -14.92 -34.75
C ASN A 485 -23.47 -15.86 -34.43
N LYS A 486 -22.94 -16.57 -35.42
CA LYS A 486 -21.76 -17.45 -35.24
C LYS A 486 -20.57 -16.65 -34.74
N LEU A 487 -20.29 -15.49 -35.35
CA LEU A 487 -19.20 -14.60 -34.94
C LEU A 487 -19.31 -14.13 -33.48
N ARG A 488 -20.49 -13.64 -33.06
CA ARG A 488 -20.66 -13.18 -31.68
C ARG A 488 -20.63 -14.31 -30.66
N VAL A 489 -21.10 -15.51 -31.03
CA VAL A 489 -21.02 -16.71 -30.18
C VAL A 489 -19.57 -17.11 -29.97
N GLN A 490 -18.78 -17.21 -31.04
CA GLN A 490 -17.34 -17.54 -30.97
C GLN A 490 -16.61 -16.56 -30.06
N LEU A 491 -16.79 -15.25 -30.30
CA LEU A 491 -16.15 -14.23 -29.47
C LEU A 491 -16.63 -14.32 -28.01
N ALA A 492 -17.93 -14.51 -27.76
CA ALA A 492 -18.44 -14.70 -26.39
C ALA A 492 -17.88 -15.97 -25.71
N GLY A 493 -17.63 -17.05 -26.46
CA GLY A 493 -16.95 -18.25 -25.99
C GLY A 493 -15.52 -17.96 -25.53
N ILE A 494 -14.74 -17.23 -26.34
CA ILE A 494 -13.38 -16.80 -25.97
C ILE A 494 -13.39 -15.94 -24.70
N LEU A 495 -14.36 -15.02 -24.57
CA LEU A 495 -14.51 -14.21 -23.36
C LEU A 495 -14.83 -15.07 -22.13
N ARG A 496 -15.66 -16.12 -22.29
CA ARG A 496 -15.98 -17.06 -21.21
C ARG A 496 -14.75 -17.83 -20.78
N GLU A 497 -13.99 -18.40 -21.72
CA GLU A 497 -12.74 -19.11 -21.45
C GLU A 497 -11.72 -18.21 -20.72
N LEU A 498 -11.56 -16.95 -21.16
CA LEU A 498 -10.70 -15.99 -20.46
C LEU A 498 -11.15 -15.72 -19.02
N GLU A 499 -12.46 -15.66 -18.76
CA GLU A 499 -13.02 -15.47 -17.42
C GLU A 499 -12.86 -16.73 -16.54
N GLU A 500 -12.98 -17.91 -17.13
CA GLU A 500 -12.72 -19.21 -16.45
C GLU A 500 -11.25 -19.34 -16.06
N ILE A 501 -10.33 -19.06 -16.99
CA ILE A 501 -8.88 -19.01 -16.73
C ILE A 501 -8.59 -18.05 -15.56
N ARG A 502 -9.22 -16.86 -15.56
CA ARG A 502 -9.05 -15.85 -14.51
C ARG A 502 -9.57 -16.29 -13.13
N THR A 503 -10.60 -17.16 -13.08
CA THR A 503 -11.32 -17.52 -11.84
C THR A 503 -10.98 -18.90 -11.29
N SER A 504 -10.15 -19.69 -11.99
CA SER A 504 -9.64 -20.99 -11.53
C SER A 504 -8.89 -20.93 -10.18
N ASP A 505 -9.06 -21.97 -9.33
CA ASP A 505 -8.36 -22.13 -8.04
C ASP A 505 -7.79 -23.57 -7.89
N PRO A 506 -6.46 -23.76 -7.73
CA PRO A 506 -5.43 -22.73 -7.85
C PRO A 506 -5.42 -22.13 -9.25
N PRO A 507 -4.90 -20.91 -9.43
CA PRO A 507 -4.78 -20.30 -10.75
C PRO A 507 -3.77 -21.11 -11.57
N ASP A 508 -4.25 -22.14 -12.25
CA ASP A 508 -3.51 -22.90 -13.27
C ASP A 508 -3.52 -22.10 -14.58
N THR A 509 -3.24 -20.80 -14.47
CA THR A 509 -3.05 -19.91 -15.61
C THR A 509 -1.62 -20.10 -16.11
N ASP A 510 -1.32 -21.29 -16.61
CA ASP A 510 -0.08 -21.53 -17.33
C ASP A 510 -0.19 -20.89 -18.72
N ILE A 511 0.93 -20.39 -19.22
CA ILE A 511 1.09 -19.85 -20.57
C ILE A 511 0.46 -20.77 -21.62
N LEU A 512 0.59 -22.08 -21.43
CA LEU A 512 0.04 -23.11 -22.32
C LEU A 512 -1.49 -23.02 -22.50
N SER A 513 -2.23 -22.64 -21.45
CA SER A 513 -3.70 -22.47 -21.55
C SER A 513 -4.09 -21.29 -22.46
N LEU A 514 -3.31 -20.21 -22.42
CA LEU A 514 -3.50 -19.05 -23.29
C LEU A 514 -3.04 -19.32 -24.72
N ASP A 515 -1.95 -20.08 -24.90
CA ASP A 515 -1.46 -20.50 -26.21
C ASP A 515 -2.50 -21.42 -26.91
N ALA A 516 -3.08 -22.37 -26.16
CA ALA A 516 -4.17 -23.22 -26.65
C ALA A 516 -5.41 -22.39 -27.04
N LEU A 517 -5.79 -21.41 -26.21
CA LEU A 517 -6.90 -20.52 -26.54
C LEU A 517 -6.61 -19.70 -27.81
N GLN A 518 -5.36 -19.28 -28.01
CA GLN A 518 -4.94 -18.55 -29.20
C GLN A 518 -5.04 -19.41 -30.47
N LEU A 519 -4.70 -20.69 -30.40
CA LEU A 519 -4.94 -21.65 -31.50
C LEU A 519 -6.43 -21.77 -31.83
N VAL A 520 -7.31 -21.86 -30.82
CA VAL A 520 -8.77 -21.89 -31.02
C VAL A 520 -9.27 -20.64 -31.77
N VAL A 521 -8.67 -19.47 -31.53
CA VAL A 521 -9.01 -18.24 -32.27
C VAL A 521 -8.66 -18.38 -33.75
N GLU A 522 -7.45 -18.85 -34.07
CA GLU A 522 -6.99 -19.00 -35.46
C GLU A 522 -7.79 -20.09 -36.21
N ASP A 523 -8.07 -21.23 -35.57
CA ASP A 523 -8.91 -22.29 -36.14
C ASP A 523 -10.33 -21.79 -36.42
N SER A 524 -10.94 -21.09 -35.46
CA SER A 524 -12.27 -20.49 -35.61
C SER A 524 -12.33 -19.49 -36.76
N GLN A 525 -11.25 -18.73 -36.97
CA GLN A 525 -11.11 -17.77 -38.06
C GLN A 525 -10.99 -18.48 -39.43
N ASN A 526 -10.22 -19.56 -39.50
CA ASN A 526 -10.08 -20.37 -40.70
C ASN A 526 -11.39 -21.02 -41.11
N GLU A 527 -12.12 -21.62 -40.15
CA GLU A 527 -13.45 -22.18 -40.39
C GLU A 527 -14.44 -21.14 -40.89
N LEU A 528 -14.43 -19.94 -40.29
CA LEU A 528 -15.32 -18.85 -40.68
C LEU A 528 -15.02 -18.36 -42.10
N ASN A 529 -13.74 -18.27 -42.48
CA ASN A 529 -13.31 -17.88 -43.84
C ASN A 529 -13.72 -18.92 -44.90
N LEU A 530 -13.58 -20.22 -44.60
CA LEU A 530 -14.02 -21.29 -45.49
C LEU A 530 -15.54 -21.24 -45.71
N TRP A 531 -16.29 -21.09 -44.63
CA TRP A 531 -17.74 -20.98 -44.70
C TRP A 531 -18.21 -19.71 -45.42
N LEU A 532 -17.54 -18.58 -45.22
CA LEU A 532 -17.74 -17.34 -45.97
C LEU A 532 -17.58 -17.54 -47.48
N THR A 533 -16.53 -18.25 -47.88
CA THR A 533 -16.26 -18.56 -49.29
C THR A 533 -17.38 -19.39 -49.90
N GLU A 534 -17.88 -20.38 -49.15
CA GLU A 534 -19.03 -21.20 -49.57
C GLU A 534 -20.31 -20.35 -49.73
N LEU A 535 -20.59 -19.43 -48.80
CA LEU A 535 -21.76 -18.55 -48.88
C LEU A 535 -21.72 -17.62 -50.10
N ILE A 536 -20.54 -17.14 -50.49
CA ILE A 536 -20.35 -16.32 -51.68
C ILE A 536 -20.53 -17.16 -52.95
N LEU A 537 -19.88 -18.32 -53.02
CA LEU A 537 -19.94 -19.21 -54.20
C LEU A 537 -21.36 -19.77 -54.44
N SER A 538 -22.10 -20.04 -53.36
CA SER A 538 -23.50 -20.50 -53.43
C SER A 538 -24.51 -19.37 -53.70
N GLY A 539 -24.06 -18.11 -53.76
CA GLY A 539 -24.93 -16.95 -53.97
C GLY A 539 -25.86 -16.61 -52.79
N ARG A 540 -25.61 -17.19 -51.60
CA ARG A 540 -26.38 -16.88 -50.38
C ARG A 540 -26.09 -15.49 -49.83
N ILE A 541 -24.89 -14.95 -50.11
CA ILE A 541 -24.50 -13.56 -49.80
C ILE A 541 -23.79 -12.92 -51.00
N THR A 542 -23.79 -11.59 -51.08
CA THR A 542 -23.05 -10.88 -52.14
C THR A 542 -21.57 -10.72 -51.79
N PRO A 543 -20.67 -10.49 -52.77
CA PRO A 543 -19.26 -10.19 -52.50
C PRO A 543 -19.06 -9.00 -51.55
N GLU A 544 -19.91 -7.98 -51.59
CA GLU A 544 -19.86 -6.82 -50.69
C GLU A 544 -20.24 -7.20 -49.25
N MET A 545 -21.24 -8.07 -49.09
CA MET A 545 -21.62 -8.64 -47.79
C MET A 545 -20.50 -9.52 -47.23
N GLY A 546 -19.91 -10.37 -48.07
CA GLY A 546 -18.76 -11.20 -47.73
C GLY A 546 -17.56 -10.37 -47.26
N THR A 547 -17.20 -9.33 -48.01
CA THR A 547 -16.11 -8.40 -47.64
C THR A 547 -16.37 -7.71 -46.29
N SER A 548 -17.62 -7.32 -46.03
CA SER A 548 -18.01 -6.71 -44.75
C SER A 548 -17.81 -7.67 -43.59
N LEU A 549 -18.28 -8.91 -43.75
CA LEU A 549 -18.15 -9.95 -42.73
C LEU A 549 -16.69 -10.39 -42.54
N MET A 550 -15.86 -10.43 -43.59
CA MET A 550 -14.42 -10.68 -43.46
C MET A 550 -13.71 -9.62 -42.62
N ASN A 551 -14.01 -8.33 -42.85
CA ASN A 551 -13.46 -7.24 -42.04
C ASN A 551 -13.91 -7.32 -40.58
N ASP A 552 -15.19 -7.63 -40.36
CA ASP A 552 -15.74 -7.79 -39.01
C ASP A 552 -15.21 -9.03 -38.27
N SER A 553 -14.92 -10.10 -39.01
CA SER A 553 -14.23 -11.27 -38.51
C SER A 553 -12.81 -10.92 -38.06
N ALA A 554 -12.08 -10.14 -38.87
CA ALA A 554 -10.76 -9.64 -38.49
C ALA A 554 -10.82 -8.80 -37.21
N TYR A 555 -11.81 -7.91 -37.06
CA TYR A 555 -12.01 -7.19 -35.80
C TYR A 555 -12.27 -8.15 -34.63
N ALA A 556 -13.07 -9.20 -34.78
CA ALA A 556 -13.31 -10.16 -33.70
C ALA A 556 -12.05 -10.95 -33.31
N ARG A 557 -11.22 -11.32 -34.29
CA ARG A 557 -9.91 -11.92 -34.04
C ARG A 557 -8.98 -10.96 -33.29
N ASP A 558 -8.90 -9.71 -33.73
CA ASP A 558 -8.05 -8.69 -33.09
C ASP A 558 -8.49 -8.43 -31.64
N VAL A 559 -9.81 -8.39 -31.38
CA VAL A 559 -10.36 -8.34 -30.01
C VAL A 559 -9.85 -9.51 -29.17
N SER A 560 -9.92 -10.73 -29.71
CA SER A 560 -9.51 -11.95 -29.02
C SER A 560 -8.02 -11.94 -28.71
N ASN A 561 -7.18 -11.67 -29.71
CA ASN A 561 -5.73 -11.61 -29.59
C ASN A 561 -5.26 -10.52 -28.62
N ASN A 562 -5.88 -9.34 -28.66
CA ASN A 562 -5.61 -8.27 -27.72
C ASN A 562 -5.98 -8.64 -26.29
N LEU A 563 -7.13 -9.27 -26.07
CA LEU A 563 -7.54 -9.69 -24.72
C LEU A 563 -6.68 -10.84 -24.18
N ILE A 564 -6.28 -11.80 -25.01
CA ILE A 564 -5.34 -12.87 -24.65
C ILE A 564 -3.97 -12.28 -24.29
N SER A 565 -3.47 -11.33 -25.07
CA SER A 565 -2.20 -10.64 -24.81
C SER A 565 -2.23 -9.84 -23.50
N ALA A 566 -3.35 -9.17 -23.21
CA ALA A 566 -3.57 -8.52 -21.92
C ALA A 566 -3.63 -9.54 -20.77
N ALA A 567 -4.38 -10.64 -20.93
CA ALA A 567 -4.50 -11.71 -19.95
C ALA A 567 -3.15 -12.35 -19.59
N ARG A 568 -2.28 -12.56 -20.59
CA ARG A 568 -0.90 -13.05 -20.40
C ARG A 568 -0.09 -12.17 -19.45
N THR A 569 -0.30 -10.86 -19.51
CA THR A 569 0.36 -9.92 -18.58
C THR A 569 -0.30 -9.93 -17.19
N LEU A 570 -1.63 -10.04 -17.12
CA LEU A 570 -2.40 -9.83 -15.89
C LEU A 570 -2.51 -11.06 -14.98
N PHE A 571 -2.48 -12.26 -15.54
CA PHE A 571 -2.86 -13.50 -14.84
C PHE A 571 -1.70 -14.50 -14.71
N VAL A 572 -0.84 -14.62 -15.73
CA VAL A 572 0.30 -15.55 -15.73
C VAL A 572 1.48 -15.03 -14.87
N ALA A 573 1.68 -13.72 -14.75
CA ALA A 573 2.89 -13.14 -14.15
C ALA A 573 2.99 -13.21 -12.61
N THR A 574 2.26 -14.12 -11.96
CA THR A 574 2.14 -14.15 -10.48
C THR A 574 3.33 -14.82 -9.79
N ASN A 575 4.25 -15.47 -10.53
CA ASN A 575 5.45 -16.09 -9.97
C ASN A 575 6.72 -15.64 -10.72
N ARG A 576 7.33 -14.54 -10.24
CA ARG A 576 8.46 -13.82 -10.88
C ARG A 576 9.68 -14.68 -11.27
N GLU A 577 9.89 -15.84 -10.65
CA GLU A 577 11.01 -16.75 -10.96
C GLU A 577 10.67 -17.80 -12.06
N LEU A 578 9.39 -18.16 -12.22
CA LEU A 578 8.94 -19.13 -13.25
C LEU A 578 8.75 -18.47 -14.62
N THR A 579 8.39 -17.18 -14.65
CA THR A 579 8.02 -16.46 -15.87
C THR A 579 9.13 -16.39 -16.92
N GLN A 580 10.41 -16.44 -16.54
CA GLN A 580 11.51 -16.44 -17.52
C GLN A 580 11.71 -17.80 -18.20
N ALA A 581 11.49 -18.91 -17.48
CA ALA A 581 11.56 -20.26 -18.03
C ALA A 581 10.32 -20.55 -18.89
N GLU A 582 9.13 -20.18 -18.42
CA GLU A 582 7.88 -20.38 -19.17
C GLU A 582 7.83 -19.52 -20.44
N ARG A 583 8.33 -18.27 -20.41
CA ARG A 583 8.50 -17.44 -21.63
C ARG A 583 9.49 -18.01 -22.65
N SER A 584 10.33 -18.97 -22.26
CA SER A 584 11.22 -19.66 -23.21
C SER A 584 10.58 -20.88 -23.87
N VAL A 585 9.41 -21.30 -23.39
CA VAL A 585 8.62 -22.45 -23.90
C VAL A 585 7.32 -21.98 -24.57
N SER A 586 6.93 -20.70 -24.42
CA SER A 586 5.78 -20.11 -25.09
C SER A 586 5.95 -20.08 -26.61
N LEU A 587 4.91 -20.46 -27.35
CA LEU A 587 4.94 -20.44 -28.81
C LEU A 587 5.08 -19.01 -29.33
N ASP A 588 5.93 -18.82 -30.34
CA ASP A 588 5.97 -17.57 -31.08
C ASP A 588 4.84 -17.48 -32.11
N GLU A 589 4.60 -16.27 -32.63
CA GLU A 589 3.50 -15.98 -33.57
C GLU A 589 3.55 -16.87 -34.83
N LYS A 590 4.75 -17.27 -35.28
CA LYS A 590 4.92 -18.15 -36.43
C LYS A 590 4.68 -19.62 -36.09
N GLU A 591 5.07 -20.05 -34.90
CA GLU A 591 4.81 -21.39 -34.41
C GLU A 591 3.31 -21.63 -34.21
N ILE A 592 2.58 -20.62 -33.75
CA ILE A 592 1.11 -20.64 -33.66
C ILE A 592 0.48 -20.73 -35.06
N GLU A 593 0.90 -19.88 -36.00
CA GLU A 593 0.40 -19.93 -37.39
C GLU A 593 0.68 -21.29 -38.06
N GLN A 594 1.82 -21.90 -37.77
CA GLN A 594 2.19 -23.20 -38.32
C GLN A 594 1.35 -24.33 -37.71
N ALA A 595 1.13 -24.31 -36.39
CA ALA A 595 0.32 -25.32 -35.70
C ALA A 595 -1.17 -25.27 -36.10
N ALA A 596 -1.71 -24.08 -36.38
CA ALA A 596 -3.09 -23.90 -36.86
C ALA A 596 -3.29 -24.25 -38.35
N ALA A 597 -2.19 -24.51 -39.09
CA ALA A 597 -2.22 -24.84 -40.51
C ALA A 597 -2.09 -26.35 -40.80
N GLU A 598 -1.78 -27.16 -39.78
CA GLU A 598 -1.74 -28.64 -39.83
C GLU A 598 -3.11 -29.25 -39.53
#